data_AF-S5YJM9-F1
#
_entry.id   AF-S5YJM9-F1
#
_cell.length_a   1.000
_cell.length_b   1.000
_cell.length_c   1.000
_cell.angle_alpha   90.00
_cell.angle_beta   90.00
_cell.angle_gamma   90.00
#
_symmetry.space_group_name_H-M   'P 1'
#
loop_
_entity.id
_entity.type
_entity.pdbx_description
1 polymer ?
#
loop_
_entity_poly.entity_id
_entity_poly.type
_entity_poly.pdbx_seq_one_letter_code
_entity_poly.pdbx_strand_id
1 'polypeptide(L)'
;MTTPEARSTVFVASVLLTLTAVTAVAEIDGHGPDAWRVTGVSANDHLNARMGPGTSYPVIDSFGHNERGLQQVTCVPFYTAEYYHRMSQAQIEALPARWCLMRDATMSKAGWVAQRFITPDGVETYAPAAETSPQPEHEPYTAQAGLDPVAQAVDLVRELYERQFQSENSNLPSVLDTDVANHYFTSDIVALFASGRIGAHPIYGAQDFNGTIGEPTPDPDTPMLRGMITINVDFTNFGRNQRVVYYIRPDTTRQNAPLRIFRVEHDGWSYP
;
A
#
# COMPACT_ATOMS: atom_id res chain seq x y z
N MET A 1 5.69 30.04 -80.69
CA MET A 1 6.36 29.63 -79.44
C MET A 1 5.49 30.12 -78.30
N THR A 2 4.71 29.22 -77.73
CA THR A 2 3.72 29.49 -76.68
C THR A 2 3.87 28.38 -75.65
N THR A 3 4.51 28.71 -74.53
CA THR A 3 4.68 27.85 -73.35
C THR A 3 3.46 28.00 -72.43
N PRO A 4 2.87 26.91 -71.92
CA PRO A 4 1.77 26.99 -70.96
C PRO A 4 2.28 27.20 -69.53
N GLU A 5 1.58 28.07 -68.81
CA GLU A 5 1.78 28.36 -67.39
C GLU A 5 1.45 27.13 -66.51
N ALA A 6 2.39 26.75 -65.65
CA ALA A 6 2.21 25.71 -64.65
C ALA A 6 1.40 26.26 -63.46
N ARG A 7 0.19 25.72 -63.26
CA ARG A 7 -0.63 25.96 -62.07
C ARG A 7 0.06 25.29 -60.87
N SER A 8 0.60 26.10 -59.95
CA SER A 8 1.12 25.62 -58.67
C SER A 8 -0.05 25.36 -57.72
N THR A 9 -0.38 24.08 -57.53
CA THR A 9 -1.29 23.63 -56.47
C THR A 9 -0.53 23.63 -55.14
N VAL A 10 -0.85 24.57 -54.26
CA VAL A 10 -0.32 24.61 -52.89
C VAL A 10 -0.96 23.48 -52.09
N PHE A 11 -0.19 22.45 -51.76
CA PHE A 11 -0.59 21.45 -50.75
C PHE A 11 -0.34 22.05 -49.37
N VAL A 12 -1.43 22.41 -48.67
CA VAL A 12 -1.38 22.73 -47.24
C VAL A 12 -1.31 21.40 -46.48
N ALA A 13 -0.13 21.05 -45.99
CA ALA A 13 0.04 19.92 -45.09
C ALA A 13 -0.41 20.31 -43.68
N SER A 14 -1.64 19.92 -43.32
CA SER A 14 -2.14 20.01 -41.95
C SER A 14 -1.38 19.02 -41.06
N VAL A 15 -0.43 19.52 -40.27
CA VAL A 15 0.22 18.74 -39.21
C VAL A 15 -0.77 18.61 -38.05
N LEU A 16 -1.42 17.45 -37.93
CA LEU A 16 -2.15 17.08 -36.72
C LEU A 16 -1.11 16.81 -35.62
N LEU A 17 -0.98 17.75 -34.68
CA LEU A 17 -0.25 17.54 -33.45
C LEU A 17 -1.11 16.68 -32.52
N THR A 18 -0.90 15.36 -32.54
CA THR A 18 -1.49 14.44 -31.57
C THR A 18 -0.85 14.69 -30.21
N LEU A 19 -1.54 15.41 -29.32
CA LEU A 19 -1.19 15.47 -27.91
C LEU A 19 -1.44 14.08 -27.31
N THR A 20 -0.38 13.29 -27.12
CA THR A 20 -0.45 12.10 -26.27
C THR A 20 -0.63 12.57 -24.84
N ALA A 21 -1.79 12.27 -24.26
CA ALA A 21 -2.04 12.49 -22.85
C ALA A 21 -1.02 11.68 -22.05
N VAL A 22 -0.12 12.38 -21.36
CA VAL A 22 0.75 11.78 -20.35
C VAL A 22 -0.18 11.42 -19.20
N THR A 23 -0.44 10.13 -19.00
CA THR A 23 -1.10 9.63 -17.80
C THR A 23 -0.13 9.85 -16.65
N ALA A 24 -0.45 10.80 -15.78
CA ALA A 24 0.22 10.94 -14.50
C ALA A 24 0.02 9.65 -13.71
N VAL A 25 1.10 8.93 -13.46
CA VAL A 25 1.13 7.81 -12.50
C VAL A 25 1.28 8.47 -11.13
N ALA A 26 0.37 8.18 -10.21
CA ALA A 26 0.46 8.67 -8.85
C ALA A 26 1.74 8.11 -8.21
N GLU A 27 2.54 9.01 -7.64
CA GLU A 27 3.68 8.72 -6.79
C GLU A 27 3.11 8.17 -5.47
N ILE A 28 3.45 6.94 -5.09
CA ILE A 28 3.17 6.40 -3.75
C ILE A 28 4.16 7.09 -2.79
N ASP A 29 3.90 8.35 -2.48
CA ASP A 29 4.50 9.03 -1.34
C ASP A 29 3.86 8.45 -0.07
N GLY A 30 4.66 8.17 0.97
CA GLY A 30 4.29 7.50 2.23
C GLY A 30 3.27 8.23 3.12
N HIS A 31 2.25 8.84 2.54
CA HIS A 31 0.99 9.14 3.18
C HIS A 31 0.13 7.88 3.15
N GLY A 32 -0.64 7.63 4.21
CA GLY A 32 -1.69 6.62 4.14
C GLY A 32 -2.52 6.82 2.85
N PRO A 33 -3.12 5.76 2.33
CA PRO A 33 -3.52 5.59 0.94
C PRO A 33 -4.03 6.87 0.26
N ASP A 34 -3.50 7.12 -0.94
CA ASP A 34 -3.70 8.35 -1.73
C ASP A 34 -5.16 8.66 -2.06
N ALA A 35 -6.03 7.65 -1.93
CA ALA A 35 -7.46 7.78 -2.10
C ALA A 35 -8.20 6.84 -1.14
N TRP A 36 -9.40 7.25 -0.75
CA TRP A 36 -10.35 6.51 0.08
C TRP A 36 -11.68 6.40 -0.64
N ARG A 37 -12.44 5.36 -0.32
CA ARG A 37 -13.80 5.15 -0.82
C ARG A 37 -14.82 4.90 0.29
N VAL A 38 -16.07 5.26 0.01
CA VAL A 38 -17.21 4.91 0.86
C VAL A 38 -17.56 3.42 0.70
N THR A 39 -17.74 2.70 1.80
CA THR A 39 -18.20 1.31 1.83
C THR A 39 -19.32 1.14 2.85
N GLY A 40 -20.05 0.01 2.78
CA GLY A 40 -21.11 -0.30 3.76
C GLY A 40 -22.38 0.57 3.68
N VAL A 41 -22.49 1.42 2.67
CA VAL A 41 -23.67 2.24 2.36
C VAL A 41 -24.36 1.65 1.13
N SER A 42 -25.69 1.54 1.13
CA SER A 42 -26.45 0.99 0.00
C SER A 42 -26.43 1.93 -1.22
N ALA A 43 -26.63 1.39 -2.43
CA ALA A 43 -26.61 2.16 -3.68
C ALA A 43 -27.63 3.31 -3.76
N ASN A 44 -28.73 3.21 -3.00
CA ASN A 44 -29.77 4.24 -2.91
C ASN A 44 -29.63 5.14 -1.67
N ASP A 45 -28.48 5.11 -1.00
CA ASP A 45 -28.23 5.83 0.25
C ASP A 45 -26.89 6.58 0.20
N HIS A 46 -26.63 7.40 1.22
CA HIS A 46 -25.42 8.20 1.35
C HIS A 46 -24.82 8.12 2.76
N LEU A 47 -23.51 8.29 2.83
CA LEU A 47 -22.78 8.45 4.07
C LEU A 47 -22.95 9.89 4.58
N ASN A 48 -23.58 10.04 5.74
CA ASN A 48 -23.69 11.32 6.41
C ASN A 48 -22.31 11.84 6.86
N ALA A 49 -21.94 13.04 6.42
CA ALA A 49 -20.76 13.77 6.86
C ALA A 49 -21.16 14.88 7.84
N ARG A 50 -20.56 14.87 9.03
CA ARG A 50 -21.02 15.64 10.19
C ARG A 50 -20.07 16.76 10.57
N MET A 51 -20.59 17.77 11.26
CA MET A 51 -19.82 18.90 11.77
C MET A 51 -18.72 18.48 12.76
N GLY A 52 -18.93 17.38 13.49
CA GLY A 52 -18.00 16.87 14.48
C GLY A 52 -18.06 15.35 14.61
N PRO A 53 -17.12 14.76 15.35
CA PRO A 53 -17.00 13.31 15.49
C PRO A 53 -18.09 12.75 16.41
N GLY A 54 -19.15 12.23 15.81
CA GLY A 54 -20.25 11.61 16.56
C GLY A 54 -21.63 11.87 15.94
N THR A 55 -22.59 11.02 16.30
CA THR A 55 -23.98 11.14 15.83
C THR A 55 -24.74 12.31 16.46
N SER A 56 -24.22 12.91 17.53
CA SER A 56 -24.78 14.11 18.18
C SER A 56 -24.55 15.40 17.40
N TYR A 57 -23.59 15.41 16.47
CA TYR A 57 -23.33 16.57 15.62
C TYR A 57 -24.28 16.59 14.43
N PRO A 58 -24.71 17.78 13.97
CA PRO A 58 -25.53 17.89 12.77
C PRO A 58 -24.81 17.35 11.54
N VAL A 59 -25.58 16.81 10.61
CA VAL A 59 -25.12 16.48 9.26
C VAL A 59 -24.96 17.79 8.50
N ILE A 60 -23.79 17.99 7.89
CA ILE A 60 -23.47 19.20 7.11
C ILE A 60 -23.24 18.89 5.64
N ASP A 61 -22.97 17.63 5.31
CA ASP A 61 -22.71 17.16 3.95
C ASP A 61 -22.96 15.65 3.82
N SER A 62 -22.74 15.10 2.63
CA SER A 62 -22.89 13.68 2.33
C SER A 62 -21.91 13.19 1.27
N PHE A 63 -21.45 11.95 1.43
CA PHE A 63 -20.74 11.21 0.39
C PHE A 63 -21.64 10.10 -0.14
N GLY A 64 -21.71 9.96 -1.46
CA GLY A 64 -22.51 8.96 -2.14
C GLY A 64 -22.01 7.53 -1.91
N HIS A 65 -22.86 6.57 -2.25
CA HIS A 65 -22.47 5.16 -2.33
C HIS A 65 -21.22 4.97 -3.18
N ASN A 66 -20.22 4.26 -2.65
CA ASN A 66 -18.97 3.95 -3.35
C ASN A 66 -18.28 5.20 -3.93
N GLU A 67 -18.52 6.38 -3.33
CA GLU A 67 -17.79 7.61 -3.69
C GLU A 67 -16.30 7.38 -3.42
N ARG A 68 -15.47 7.76 -4.38
CA ARG A 68 -14.04 7.42 -4.50
C ARG A 68 -13.18 8.67 -4.56
N GLY A 69 -11.87 8.50 -4.47
CA GLY A 69 -10.94 9.64 -4.48
C GLY A 69 -11.11 10.58 -3.27
N LEU A 70 -11.63 10.06 -2.16
CA LEU A 70 -11.74 10.81 -0.92
C LEU A 70 -10.38 10.89 -0.23
N GLN A 71 -10.14 11.98 0.49
CA GLN A 71 -8.93 12.17 1.29
C GLN A 71 -9.26 12.09 2.77
N GLN A 72 -8.51 11.26 3.51
CA GLN A 72 -8.56 11.23 4.97
C GLN A 72 -7.64 12.31 5.53
N VAL A 73 -8.23 13.31 6.20
CA VAL A 73 -7.46 14.40 6.82
C VAL A 73 -6.94 13.97 8.19
N THR A 74 -7.80 13.42 9.05
CA THR A 74 -7.45 12.94 10.38
C THR A 74 -8.55 12.05 10.95
N CYS A 75 -8.27 11.31 12.02
CA CYS A 75 -9.27 10.53 12.76
C CYS A 75 -9.18 10.75 14.26
N VAL A 76 -10.33 10.60 14.93
CA VAL A 76 -10.47 10.71 16.39
C VAL A 76 -11.33 9.56 16.95
N PRO A 77 -11.16 9.21 18.23
CA PRO A 77 -10.07 9.66 19.09
C PRO A 77 -8.71 9.18 18.58
N PHE A 78 -7.73 10.07 18.74
CA PHE A 78 -6.35 9.74 18.44
C PHE A 78 -5.78 8.92 19.60
N TYR A 79 -5.22 7.77 19.26
CA TYR A 79 -4.40 6.99 20.17
C TYR A 79 -3.07 6.76 19.47
N THR A 80 -1.97 6.91 20.21
CA THR A 80 -0.68 6.44 19.71
C THR A 80 -0.72 4.92 19.63
N ALA A 81 0.05 4.32 18.72
CA ALA A 81 0.20 2.87 18.65
C ALA A 81 0.61 2.31 20.02
N GLU A 82 1.59 2.96 20.68
CA GLU A 82 2.04 2.62 22.03
C GLU A 82 0.91 2.64 23.09
N TYR A 83 -0.02 3.60 23.02
CA TYR A 83 -1.16 3.66 23.94
C TYR A 83 -2.17 2.54 23.65
N TYR A 84 -2.41 2.22 22.37
CA TYR A 84 -3.28 1.13 21.94
C TYR A 84 -2.73 -0.25 22.34
N HIS A 85 -1.44 -0.52 22.12
CA HIS A 85 -0.80 -1.80 22.48
C HIS A 85 -0.77 -2.10 23.99
N ARG A 86 -0.89 -1.07 24.83
CA ARG A 86 -0.99 -1.23 26.29
C ARG A 86 -2.41 -1.55 26.76
N MET A 87 -3.40 -1.48 25.89
CA MET A 87 -4.78 -1.81 26.22
C MET A 87 -4.99 -3.33 26.23
N SER A 88 -5.62 -3.84 27.28
CA SER A 88 -6.25 -5.15 27.26
C SER A 88 -7.34 -5.22 26.19
N GLN A 89 -7.69 -6.43 25.77
CA GLN A 89 -8.78 -6.67 24.83
C GLN A 89 -10.10 -6.02 25.28
N ALA A 90 -10.44 -6.09 26.58
CA ALA A 90 -11.62 -5.45 27.12
C ALA A 90 -11.57 -3.91 27.02
N GLN A 91 -10.39 -3.30 27.10
CA GLN A 91 -10.20 -1.87 26.89
C GLN A 91 -10.30 -1.49 25.42
N ILE A 92 -9.79 -2.34 24.51
CA ILE A 92 -9.94 -2.17 23.05
C ILE A 92 -11.41 -2.22 22.65
N GLU A 93 -12.16 -3.21 23.16
CA GLU A 93 -13.60 -3.35 22.91
C GLU A 93 -14.43 -2.20 23.49
N ALA A 94 -13.93 -1.58 24.58
CA ALA A 94 -14.54 -0.42 25.19
C ALA A 94 -14.18 0.92 24.52
N LEU A 95 -13.32 0.92 23.49
CA LEU A 95 -12.97 2.15 22.78
C LEU A 95 -14.22 2.76 22.12
N PRO A 96 -14.37 4.09 22.17
CA PRO A 96 -15.45 4.75 21.45
C PRO A 96 -15.24 4.57 19.94
N ALA A 97 -16.34 4.64 19.19
CA ALA A 97 -16.31 4.56 17.74
C ALA A 97 -15.34 5.59 17.15
N ARG A 98 -14.49 5.15 16.21
CA ARG A 98 -13.56 6.02 15.50
C ARG A 98 -14.28 6.80 14.39
N TRP A 99 -13.98 8.08 14.30
CA TRP A 99 -14.49 9.01 13.30
C TRP A 99 -13.35 9.64 12.53
N CYS A 100 -13.51 9.83 11.22
CA CYS A 100 -12.48 10.42 10.37
C CYS A 100 -13.05 11.63 9.64
N LEU A 101 -12.27 12.71 9.61
CA LEU A 101 -12.54 13.88 8.80
C LEU A 101 -12.14 13.57 7.36
N MET A 102 -13.13 13.51 6.48
CA MET A 102 -12.95 13.22 5.06
C MET A 102 -13.27 14.46 4.23
N ARG A 103 -12.64 14.55 3.05
CA ARG A 103 -12.99 15.54 2.02
C ARG A 103 -12.89 14.95 0.63
N ASP A 104 -13.61 15.52 -0.32
CA ASP A 104 -13.41 15.20 -1.74
C ASP A 104 -12.16 15.89 -2.31
N ALA A 105 -11.68 15.41 -3.46
CA ALA A 105 -10.49 15.97 -4.12
C ALA A 105 -10.66 17.44 -4.53
N THR A 106 -11.91 17.86 -4.81
CA THR A 106 -12.27 19.24 -5.16
C THR A 106 -12.39 20.17 -3.96
N MET A 107 -12.30 19.64 -2.73
CA MET A 107 -12.52 20.34 -1.47
C MET A 107 -13.90 21.02 -1.35
N SER A 108 -14.86 20.61 -2.20
CA SER A 108 -16.24 21.09 -2.17
C SER A 108 -17.07 20.44 -1.07
N LYS A 109 -16.67 19.24 -0.64
CA LYS A 109 -17.32 18.49 0.41
C LYS A 109 -16.35 18.14 1.52
N ALA A 110 -16.80 18.27 2.76
CA ALA A 110 -16.03 17.81 3.92
C ALA A 110 -16.92 17.51 5.12
N GLY A 111 -16.49 16.54 5.94
CA GLY A 111 -17.09 16.31 7.24
C GLY A 111 -16.61 15.04 7.92
N TRP A 112 -17.01 14.89 9.17
CA TRP A 112 -16.69 13.71 9.98
C TRP A 112 -17.62 12.55 9.64
N VAL A 113 -17.04 11.40 9.30
CA VAL A 113 -17.74 10.15 9.03
C VAL A 113 -17.27 9.06 9.98
N ALA A 114 -18.09 8.02 10.20
CA ALA A 114 -17.66 6.87 10.98
C ALA A 114 -16.66 6.03 10.18
N GLN A 115 -15.52 5.67 10.79
CA GLN A 115 -14.41 5.01 10.10
C GLN A 115 -14.80 3.68 9.43
N ARG A 116 -15.77 2.96 10.01
CA ARG A 116 -16.29 1.70 9.44
C ARG A 116 -16.89 1.80 8.04
N PHE A 117 -17.19 3.01 7.55
CA PHE A 117 -17.77 3.26 6.22
C PHE A 117 -16.75 3.80 5.22
N ILE A 118 -15.47 3.83 5.57
CA ILE A 118 -14.40 4.24 4.67
C ILE A 118 -13.34 3.14 4.62
N THR A 119 -12.83 2.90 3.43
CA THR A 119 -11.70 1.99 3.21
C THR A 119 -10.78 2.61 2.17
N PRO A 120 -9.49 2.31 2.17
CA PRO A 120 -8.63 2.84 1.15
C PRO A 120 -9.06 2.41 -0.25
N ASP A 121 -8.99 3.34 -1.19
CA ASP A 121 -9.23 3.12 -2.60
C ASP A 121 -7.95 2.55 -3.22
N GLY A 122 -8.01 1.35 -3.78
CA GLY A 122 -6.82 0.62 -4.25
C GLY A 122 -6.50 -0.66 -3.47
N VAL A 123 -6.93 -0.79 -2.19
CA VAL A 123 -7.20 -2.13 -1.63
C VAL A 123 -8.60 -2.51 -2.08
N GLU A 124 -8.67 -3.41 -3.05
CA GLU A 124 -9.86 -4.22 -3.26
C GLU A 124 -10.16 -4.90 -1.92
N THR A 125 -11.20 -4.41 -1.24
CA THR A 125 -11.81 -5.18 -0.17
C THR A 125 -12.31 -6.43 -0.86
N TYR A 126 -11.73 -7.59 -0.54
CA TYR A 126 -12.30 -8.90 -0.81
C TYR A 126 -13.70 -8.97 -0.17
N ALA A 127 -14.70 -8.38 -0.83
CA ALA A 127 -16.05 -8.88 -0.73
C ALA A 127 -16.03 -10.24 -1.43
N PRO A 128 -16.71 -11.27 -0.90
CA PRO A 128 -16.79 -12.55 -1.59
C PRO A 128 -17.59 -12.30 -2.87
N ALA A 129 -16.88 -12.10 -3.98
CA ALA A 129 -17.49 -12.05 -5.29
C ALA A 129 -18.09 -13.43 -5.54
N ALA A 130 -19.39 -13.44 -5.78
CA ALA A 130 -20.07 -14.59 -6.33
C ALA A 130 -19.27 -15.12 -7.52
N GLU A 131 -19.00 -16.42 -7.46
CA GLU A 131 -18.28 -17.25 -8.42
C GLU A 131 -18.43 -16.73 -9.84
N THR A 132 -17.41 -16.02 -10.32
CA THR A 132 -17.19 -15.83 -11.75
C THR A 132 -15.74 -16.22 -12.00
N SER A 133 -15.61 -17.25 -12.83
CA SER A 133 -14.44 -17.98 -13.34
C SER A 133 -13.04 -17.41 -13.06
N PRO A 134 -12.03 -18.28 -12.85
CA PRO A 134 -10.69 -17.89 -12.41
C PRO A 134 -10.01 -16.99 -13.45
N GLN A 135 -9.90 -15.71 -13.12
CA GLN A 135 -8.93 -14.83 -13.74
C GLN A 135 -7.55 -15.32 -13.28
N PRO A 136 -6.54 -15.46 -14.17
CA PRO A 136 -5.22 -15.90 -13.74
C PRO A 136 -4.74 -14.97 -12.64
N GLU A 137 -4.40 -15.56 -11.49
CA GLU A 137 -3.89 -14.87 -10.31
C GLU A 137 -2.73 -13.97 -10.75
N HIS A 138 -2.93 -12.65 -10.80
CA HIS A 138 -1.85 -11.73 -11.16
C HIS A 138 -0.86 -11.73 -9.99
N GLU A 139 0.23 -12.46 -10.15
CA GLU A 139 1.24 -12.60 -9.10
C GLU A 139 1.86 -11.22 -8.79
N PRO A 140 1.74 -10.70 -7.55
CA PRO A 140 2.23 -9.38 -7.20
C PRO A 140 3.76 -9.29 -7.35
N TYR A 141 4.22 -8.09 -7.71
CA TYR A 141 5.62 -7.75 -7.99
C TYR A 141 6.25 -8.54 -9.15
N THR A 142 5.43 -9.03 -10.09
CA THR A 142 5.91 -9.54 -11.38
C THR A 142 6.73 -8.47 -12.10
N ALA A 143 7.89 -8.84 -12.62
CA ALA A 143 8.74 -7.92 -13.37
C ALA A 143 8.00 -7.44 -14.64
N GLN A 144 7.71 -6.14 -14.72
CA GLN A 144 7.05 -5.52 -15.86
C GLN A 144 8.03 -4.59 -16.59
N ALA A 145 8.00 -4.62 -17.92
CA ALA A 145 8.81 -3.72 -18.74
C ALA A 145 8.37 -2.27 -18.51
N GLY A 146 9.31 -1.40 -18.13
CA GLY A 146 9.07 0.03 -17.92
C GLY A 146 8.80 0.44 -16.48
N LEU A 147 8.68 -0.51 -15.53
CA LEU A 147 8.67 -0.20 -14.11
C LEU A 147 10.09 -0.19 -13.54
N ASP A 148 10.38 0.73 -12.63
CA ASP A 148 11.65 0.72 -11.89
C ASP A 148 11.63 -0.46 -10.89
N PRO A 149 12.55 -1.45 -11.03
CA PRO A 149 12.61 -2.57 -10.10
C PRO A 149 12.96 -2.15 -8.68
N VAL A 150 13.73 -1.07 -8.49
CA VAL A 150 14.11 -0.58 -7.16
C VAL A 150 12.89 0.02 -6.45
N ALA A 151 12.11 0.85 -7.14
CA ALA A 151 10.85 1.38 -6.60
C ALA A 151 9.86 0.26 -6.23
N GLN A 152 9.70 -0.75 -7.10
CA GLN A 152 8.86 -1.92 -6.78
C GLN A 152 9.34 -2.69 -5.55
N ALA A 153 10.65 -2.78 -5.34
CA ALA A 153 11.21 -3.43 -4.16
C ALA A 153 10.97 -2.63 -2.88
N VAL A 154 11.00 -1.29 -2.96
CA VAL A 154 10.59 -0.40 -1.87
C VAL A 154 9.12 -0.65 -1.53
N ASP A 155 8.24 -0.69 -2.53
CA ASP A 155 6.81 -0.95 -2.33
C ASP A 155 6.55 -2.33 -1.74
N LEU A 156 7.27 -3.36 -2.19
CA LEU A 156 7.21 -4.71 -1.63
C LEU A 156 7.52 -4.72 -0.13
N VAL A 157 8.60 -4.06 0.28
CA VAL A 157 8.98 -3.99 1.70
C VAL A 157 7.99 -3.13 2.48
N ARG A 158 7.45 -2.04 1.91
CA ARG A 158 6.43 -1.22 2.57
C ARG A 158 5.17 -2.03 2.84
N GLU A 159 4.64 -2.72 1.82
CA GLU A 159 3.46 -3.57 1.95
C GLU A 159 3.67 -4.68 2.98
N LEU A 160 4.87 -5.27 3.03
CA LEU A 160 5.23 -6.28 4.03
C LEU A 160 4.99 -5.76 5.47
N TYR A 161 5.47 -4.55 5.78
CA TYR A 161 5.30 -3.94 7.10
C TYR A 161 3.84 -3.51 7.35
N GLU A 162 3.18 -2.91 6.36
CA GLU A 162 1.78 -2.51 6.47
C GLU A 162 0.87 -3.70 6.75
N ARG A 163 1.09 -4.82 6.06
CA ARG A 163 0.30 -6.02 6.22
C ARG A 163 0.56 -6.72 7.54
N GLN A 164 1.81 -6.77 7.99
CA GLN A 164 2.12 -7.26 9.34
C GLN A 164 1.43 -6.40 10.41
N PHE A 165 1.51 -5.07 10.27
CA PHE A 165 0.79 -4.16 11.17
C PHE A 165 -0.72 -4.41 11.16
N GLN A 166 -1.33 -4.63 9.98
CA GLN A 166 -2.76 -4.96 9.90
C GLN A 166 -3.08 -6.31 10.57
N SER A 167 -2.25 -7.33 10.40
CA SER A 167 -2.41 -8.63 11.05
C SER A 167 -2.34 -8.53 12.58
N GLU A 168 -1.42 -7.74 13.11
CA GLU A 168 -1.30 -7.54 14.56
C GLU A 168 -2.48 -6.75 15.17
N ASN A 169 -3.19 -5.98 14.33
CA ASN A 169 -4.27 -5.09 14.75
C ASN A 169 -5.66 -5.57 14.28
N SER A 170 -5.78 -6.75 13.69
CA SER A 170 -7.03 -7.30 13.15
C SER A 170 -6.98 -8.83 13.05
N ASN A 171 -8.08 -9.48 12.65
CA ASN A 171 -8.09 -10.93 12.39
C ASN A 171 -7.54 -11.29 11.00
N LEU A 172 -6.58 -10.53 10.48
CA LEU A 172 -5.97 -10.78 9.17
C LEU A 172 -4.76 -11.69 9.31
N PRO A 173 -4.50 -12.59 8.33
CA PRO A 173 -3.31 -13.44 8.34
C PRO A 173 -2.00 -12.63 8.38
N SER A 174 -1.01 -13.15 9.09
CA SER A 174 0.33 -12.56 9.19
C SER A 174 1.09 -12.75 7.88
N VAL A 175 2.02 -11.85 7.58
CA VAL A 175 2.96 -12.04 6.47
C VAL A 175 3.94 -13.21 6.68
N LEU A 176 3.94 -13.81 7.87
CA LEU A 176 4.68 -15.03 8.19
C LEU A 176 3.87 -16.29 7.93
N ASP A 177 2.55 -16.19 7.78
CA ASP A 177 1.70 -17.33 7.43
C ASP A 177 2.02 -17.79 6.02
N THR A 178 2.18 -19.10 5.80
CA THR A 178 2.64 -19.68 4.52
C THR A 178 1.88 -19.16 3.31
N ASP A 179 0.56 -19.04 3.40
CA ASP A 179 -0.30 -18.60 2.29
C ASP A 179 -0.06 -17.14 1.90
N VAL A 180 0.42 -16.32 2.84
CA VAL A 180 0.73 -14.90 2.63
C VAL A 180 2.22 -14.70 2.32
N ALA A 181 3.10 -15.37 3.08
CA ALA A 181 4.55 -15.24 2.99
C ALA A 181 5.08 -15.51 1.58
N ASN A 182 4.43 -16.43 0.84
CA ASN A 182 4.76 -16.75 -0.55
C ASN A 182 4.66 -15.55 -1.51
N HIS A 183 3.98 -14.46 -1.17
CA HIS A 183 3.93 -13.25 -1.99
C HIS A 183 5.16 -12.35 -1.83
N TYR A 184 5.88 -12.45 -0.72
CA TYR A 184 6.98 -11.55 -0.37
C TYR A 184 8.34 -12.26 -0.38
N PHE A 185 8.37 -13.53 0.00
CA PHE A 185 9.59 -14.27 0.30
C PHE A 185 9.80 -15.46 -0.65
N THR A 186 11.05 -15.88 -0.86
CA THR A 186 11.37 -17.11 -1.58
C THR A 186 10.96 -18.35 -0.77
N SER A 187 10.76 -19.48 -1.46
CA SER A 187 10.18 -20.69 -0.87
C SER A 187 10.98 -21.30 0.27
N ASP A 188 12.30 -21.09 0.30
CA ASP A 188 13.19 -21.48 1.39
C ASP A 188 12.95 -20.68 2.67
N ILE A 189 12.69 -19.38 2.56
CA ILE A 189 12.27 -18.54 3.71
C ILE A 189 10.91 -18.97 4.23
N VAL A 190 9.96 -19.22 3.31
CA VAL A 190 8.61 -19.65 3.69
C VAL A 190 8.68 -20.99 4.44
N ALA A 191 9.51 -21.93 3.97
CA ALA A 191 9.77 -23.18 4.68
C ALA A 191 10.44 -22.95 6.04
N LEU A 192 11.31 -21.93 6.16
CA LEU A 192 11.92 -21.55 7.43
C LEU A 192 10.88 -21.00 8.43
N PHE A 193 9.95 -20.15 8.00
CA PHE A 193 8.86 -19.65 8.85
C PHE A 193 7.98 -20.80 9.34
N ALA A 194 7.55 -21.68 8.44
CA ALA A 194 6.75 -22.85 8.78
C ALA A 194 7.44 -23.81 9.77
N SER A 195 8.78 -23.81 9.81
CA SER A 195 9.54 -24.64 10.75
C SER A 195 9.58 -24.10 12.19
N GLY A 196 9.21 -22.83 12.41
CA GLY A 196 9.27 -22.18 13.73
C GLY A 196 10.68 -22.03 14.31
N ARG A 197 11.73 -22.15 13.48
CA ARG A 197 13.13 -22.16 13.93
C ARG A 197 13.72 -20.76 14.19
N ILE A 198 13.02 -19.69 13.80
CA ILE A 198 13.44 -18.32 14.07
C ILE A 198 12.94 -17.93 15.46
N GLY A 199 13.87 -17.72 16.40
CA GLY A 199 13.55 -17.38 17.79
C GLY A 199 13.24 -15.90 18.05
N ALA A 200 13.11 -15.10 17.00
CA ALA A 200 12.79 -13.68 17.02
C ALA A 200 11.79 -13.38 15.90
N HIS A 201 11.06 -12.28 15.99
CA HIS A 201 10.16 -11.86 14.93
C HIS A 201 10.96 -11.61 13.63
N PRO A 202 10.70 -12.33 12.52
CA PRO A 202 11.56 -12.28 11.33
C PRO A 202 11.67 -10.88 10.71
N ILE A 203 10.65 -10.04 10.87
CA ILE A 203 10.61 -8.70 10.27
C ILE A 203 11.13 -7.61 11.21
N TYR A 204 11.06 -7.82 12.52
CA TYR A 204 11.50 -6.81 13.51
C TYR A 204 12.88 -7.12 14.10
N GLY A 205 13.40 -8.32 13.88
CA GLY A 205 14.73 -8.68 14.37
C GLY A 205 14.79 -8.96 15.88
N ALA A 206 13.64 -9.00 16.56
CA ALA A 206 13.55 -9.04 18.02
C ALA A 206 12.37 -9.89 18.52
N GLN A 207 12.44 -10.37 19.76
CA GLN A 207 11.33 -11.09 20.41
C GLN A 207 10.16 -10.17 20.77
N ASP A 208 10.46 -8.88 20.98
CA ASP A 208 9.50 -7.83 21.29
C ASP A 208 9.91 -6.56 20.56
N PHE A 209 8.93 -5.73 20.22
CA PHE A 209 9.13 -4.50 19.45
C PHE A 209 8.42 -3.34 20.14
N ASN A 210 9.18 -2.31 20.48
CA ASN A 210 8.65 -1.05 21.00
C ASN A 210 9.34 0.14 20.34
N GLY A 211 8.66 0.76 19.39
CA GLY A 211 9.10 2.04 18.83
C GLY A 211 8.53 2.28 17.44
N THR A 212 9.35 2.82 16.54
CA THR A 212 8.90 3.32 15.23
C THR A 212 9.68 2.67 14.12
N ILE A 213 8.97 2.31 13.06
CA ILE A 213 9.54 1.80 11.81
C ILE A 213 9.62 2.98 10.85
N GLY A 214 10.79 3.22 10.28
CA GLY A 214 11.03 4.22 9.26
C GLY A 214 10.62 3.72 7.87
N GLU A 215 10.59 4.63 6.91
CA GLU A 215 10.28 4.27 5.53
C GLU A 215 11.36 3.36 4.92
N PRO A 216 10.98 2.34 4.13
CA PRO A 216 11.94 1.57 3.35
C PRO A 216 12.64 2.47 2.34
N THR A 217 13.97 2.41 2.34
CA THR A 217 14.81 3.20 1.43
C THR A 217 15.75 2.29 0.67
N PRO A 218 16.00 2.54 -0.63
CA PRO A 218 17.05 1.83 -1.34
C PRO A 218 18.40 2.08 -0.67
N ASP A 219 19.31 1.10 -0.77
CA ASP A 219 20.69 1.32 -0.35
C ASP A 219 21.28 2.55 -1.06
N PRO A 220 21.85 3.53 -0.33
CA PRO A 220 22.24 4.80 -0.91
C PRO A 220 23.43 4.69 -1.87
N ASP A 221 24.28 3.69 -1.69
CA ASP A 221 25.50 3.50 -2.47
C ASP A 221 25.27 2.49 -3.60
N THR A 222 24.55 1.41 -3.31
CA THR A 222 24.35 0.27 -4.20
C THR A 222 22.90 -0.23 -4.14
N PRO A 223 21.91 0.57 -4.61
CA PRO A 223 20.49 0.20 -4.52
C PRO A 223 20.18 -1.05 -5.35
N MET A 224 20.90 -1.26 -6.45
CA MET A 224 20.83 -2.48 -7.26
C MET A 224 22.20 -2.85 -7.83
N LEU A 225 22.61 -4.11 -7.65
CA LEU A 225 23.82 -4.69 -8.22
C LEU A 225 23.51 -6.04 -8.87
N ARG A 226 23.70 -6.13 -10.19
CA ARG A 226 23.50 -7.38 -10.97
C ARG A 226 22.10 -7.99 -10.77
N GLY A 227 21.07 -7.15 -10.68
CA GLY A 227 19.67 -7.57 -10.52
C GLY A 227 19.28 -7.95 -9.09
N MET A 228 20.21 -7.91 -8.13
CA MET A 228 19.91 -7.93 -6.70
C MET A 228 19.67 -6.50 -6.23
N ILE A 229 18.58 -6.28 -5.52
CA ILE A 229 18.15 -4.99 -4.99
C ILE A 229 18.32 -5.02 -3.48
N THR A 230 18.80 -3.94 -2.88
CA THR A 230 19.03 -3.82 -1.45
C THR A 230 18.17 -2.69 -0.88
N ILE A 231 17.30 -3.03 0.05
CA ILE A 231 16.39 -2.08 0.73
C ILE A 231 16.72 -2.07 2.23
N ASN A 232 16.92 -0.88 2.77
CA ASN A 232 17.19 -0.61 4.17
C ASN A 232 15.92 -0.12 4.87
N VAL A 233 15.64 -0.65 6.06
CA VAL A 233 14.57 -0.16 6.94
C VAL A 233 15.18 0.17 8.29
N ASP A 234 15.20 1.45 8.62
CA ASP A 234 15.63 1.93 9.92
C ASP A 234 14.47 1.94 10.89
N PHE A 235 14.69 1.46 12.12
CA PHE A 235 13.68 1.52 13.15
C PHE A 235 14.29 1.83 14.52
N THR A 236 13.48 2.41 15.39
CA THR A 236 13.80 2.56 16.81
C THR A 236 13.09 1.46 17.57
N ASN A 237 13.84 0.65 18.31
CA ASN A 237 13.31 -0.40 19.19
C ASN A 237 13.89 -0.24 20.59
N PHE A 238 13.03 -0.05 21.59
CA PHE A 238 13.42 0.28 22.97
C PHE A 238 14.43 1.44 23.06
N GLY A 239 14.22 2.46 22.21
CA GLY A 239 15.10 3.64 22.11
C GLY A 239 16.46 3.38 21.46
N ARG A 240 16.71 2.17 20.92
CA ARG A 240 17.91 1.84 20.16
C ARG A 240 17.59 1.88 18.67
N ASN A 241 18.44 2.55 17.91
CA ASN A 241 18.37 2.49 16.46
C ASN A 241 18.85 1.11 16.00
N GLN A 242 18.08 0.51 15.11
CA GLN A 242 18.37 -0.76 14.47
C GLN A 242 18.07 -0.63 12.97
N ARG A 243 18.69 -1.48 12.16
CA ARG A 243 18.44 -1.57 10.73
C ARG A 243 18.15 -3.00 10.32
N VAL A 244 17.14 -3.17 9.47
CA VAL A 244 16.96 -4.38 8.67
C VAL A 244 17.42 -4.10 7.25
N VAL A 245 18.13 -5.05 6.66
CA VAL A 245 18.51 -5.03 5.24
C VAL A 245 17.82 -6.17 4.52
N TYR A 246 17.00 -5.84 3.53
CA TYR A 246 16.30 -6.78 2.67
C TYR A 246 17.06 -6.92 1.35
N TYR A 247 17.37 -8.15 0.97
CA TYR A 247 17.92 -8.47 -0.34
C TYR A 247 16.84 -9.13 -1.20
N ILE A 248 16.58 -8.51 -2.34
CA ILE A 248 15.45 -8.81 -3.21
C ILE A 248 15.97 -9.12 -4.61
N ARG A 249 15.36 -10.10 -5.28
CA ARG A 249 15.66 -10.41 -6.69
C ARG A 249 14.45 -11.04 -7.39
N PRO A 250 14.41 -11.06 -8.72
CA PRO A 250 13.46 -11.89 -9.47
C PRO A 250 13.60 -13.37 -9.10
N ASP A 251 12.52 -14.01 -8.69
CA ASP A 251 12.47 -15.45 -8.43
C ASP A 251 12.21 -16.22 -9.73
N THR A 252 13.28 -16.59 -10.42
CA THR A 252 13.21 -17.31 -11.71
C THR A 252 12.67 -18.73 -11.58
N THR A 253 12.42 -19.23 -10.37
CA THR A 253 11.74 -20.53 -10.17
C THR A 253 10.23 -20.42 -10.33
N ARG A 254 9.69 -19.20 -10.33
CA ARG A 254 8.27 -18.89 -10.51
C ARG A 254 7.96 -18.33 -11.88
N GLN A 255 6.70 -18.44 -12.27
CA GLN A 255 6.22 -17.88 -13.53
C GLN A 255 6.39 -16.36 -13.51
N ASN A 256 6.87 -15.78 -14.62
CA ASN A 256 7.12 -14.34 -14.77
C ASN A 256 8.15 -13.72 -13.80
N ALA A 257 8.89 -14.54 -13.04
CA ALA A 257 10.00 -14.14 -12.18
C ALA A 257 9.72 -12.89 -11.31
N PRO A 258 8.73 -12.94 -10.41
CA PRO A 258 8.38 -11.81 -9.55
C PRO A 258 9.49 -11.51 -8.55
N LEU A 259 9.57 -10.27 -8.07
CA LEU A 259 10.52 -9.89 -7.03
C LEU A 259 10.17 -10.59 -5.72
N ARG A 260 11.15 -11.27 -5.11
CA ARG A 260 11.03 -11.89 -3.80
C ARG A 260 12.24 -11.54 -2.94
N ILE A 261 11.99 -11.33 -1.66
CA ILE A 261 13.01 -11.28 -0.63
C ILE A 261 13.61 -12.68 -0.54
N PHE A 262 14.93 -12.79 -0.67
CA PHE A 262 15.68 -14.05 -0.58
C PHE A 262 16.74 -14.06 0.53
N ARG A 263 16.90 -12.92 1.21
CA ARG A 263 17.74 -12.73 2.39
C ARG A 263 17.24 -11.53 3.19
N VAL A 264 17.23 -11.68 4.51
CA VAL A 264 16.99 -10.59 5.46
C VAL A 264 18.12 -10.58 6.48
N GLU A 265 18.68 -9.40 6.72
CA GLU A 265 19.76 -9.17 7.67
C GLU A 265 19.34 -8.18 8.74
N HIS A 266 19.51 -8.59 10.00
CA HIS A 266 19.29 -7.80 11.20
C HIS A 266 20.64 -7.56 11.89
N ASP A 267 20.64 -6.68 12.89
CA ASP A 267 21.81 -6.48 13.74
C ASP A 267 22.22 -7.78 14.46
N GLY A 268 23.28 -8.41 13.96
CA GLY A 268 23.91 -9.58 14.56
C GLY A 268 23.39 -10.95 14.09
N TRP A 269 22.42 -10.99 13.16
CA TRP A 269 21.96 -12.25 12.57
C TRP A 269 21.26 -12.05 11.22
N SER A 270 21.18 -13.11 10.42
CA SER A 270 20.51 -13.08 9.11
C SER A 270 19.86 -14.41 8.81
N TYR A 271 18.87 -14.42 7.93
CA TYR A 271 18.30 -15.62 7.35
C TYR A 271 18.24 -15.50 5.82
N PRO A 272 18.27 -16.62 5.07
CA PRO A 272 17.77 -16.62 3.70
C PRO A 272 16.33 -16.17 3.76
#